data_AF-A0AAD4IG07-F1
#
_entry.id   AF-A0AAD4IG07-F1
#
_cell.length_a   1.000
_cell.length_b   1.000
_cell.length_c   1.000
_cell.angle_alpha   90.00
_cell.angle_beta   90.00
_cell.angle_gamma   90.00
#
_symmetry.space_group_name_H-M   'P 1'
#
loop_
_entity.id
_entity.type
_entity.pdbx_description
1 polymer ?
#
loop_
_entity_poly.entity_id
_entity_poly.type
_entity_poly.pdbx_seq_one_letter_code
_entity_poly.pdbx_strand_id
1 'polypeptide(L)'
;MAESSVAGEHFEHLVEYALAVCKECRHGVLPSQIKSHVQRSHHAKRKKAELIADEVSSWAGLIEYASELEVPSQVIKPIHQLPVYEDGLMCRLAPDYCRQIFRSERVIKKHWRDAHEWSPAGKGGRPTQVQQKNIQDRVNKYCKTVHCQRLLVQGQGSQYFEVHQPGDDGPEAEPINGDAAWAQVGEQMAKAWANVETRTQNTIQEGERDEVNPWLERTQWLPYLVGMERPELMACVEEPVAEPDPRQEQQAEPVEAAMWAAMEGVARFSQASVIHRIGVFVRLEAIRTEKHQTRFQPLQPYMDEQSIGDHTRPWQQILMFFARTQREHAWKSPAYRFTRRQREAWEALVEEARSVRGEGDEEKEEEEEMEVEDREDETMADVDEVIDEMETDTAEPTANAIGEPETLSSIQKACLEFCIALLSQAITRKEYDSPLVCALAVLGVKENGWKGAEQYPPVLSAVIKVARFMVVQQALELSGPLDNTDEFDSDVRVRWVDHKCKV
;
A
#
# COMPACT_ATOMS: atom_id res chain seq x y z
N MET A 1 -9.85 -23.52 26.93
CA MET A 1 -10.37 -22.76 28.09
C MET A 1 -9.54 -21.50 28.15
N ALA A 2 -10.09 -20.37 27.69
CA ALA A 2 -9.37 -19.10 27.70
C ALA A 2 -9.16 -18.67 29.15
N GLU A 3 -7.90 -18.40 29.51
CA GLU A 3 -7.56 -17.85 30.82
C GLU A 3 -8.36 -16.56 31.02
N SER A 4 -9.14 -16.50 32.10
CA SER A 4 -9.91 -15.31 32.45
C SER A 4 -8.96 -14.17 32.74
N SER A 5 -8.87 -13.23 31.81
CA SER A 5 -8.18 -11.95 31.96
C SER A 5 -8.61 -11.26 33.27
N VAL A 6 -7.64 -10.76 34.05
CA VAL A 6 -7.91 -10.06 35.33
C VAL A 6 -8.66 -8.75 35.09
N ALA A 7 -8.43 -8.09 33.95
CA ALA A 7 -9.24 -6.96 33.49
C ALA A 7 -10.66 -7.36 33.11
N GLY A 8 -10.83 -8.50 32.44
CA GLY A 8 -12.13 -9.04 32.04
C GLY A 8 -13.05 -9.38 33.23
N GLU A 9 -12.50 -9.55 34.44
CA GLU A 9 -13.30 -9.70 35.67
C GLU A 9 -13.97 -8.39 36.12
N HIS A 10 -13.36 -7.24 35.81
CA HIS A 10 -13.79 -5.93 36.31
C HIS A 10 -14.43 -5.04 35.25
N PHE A 11 -14.03 -5.18 33.99
CA PHE A 11 -14.46 -4.34 32.88
C PHE A 11 -15.00 -5.16 31.71
N GLU A 12 -15.89 -4.54 30.93
CA GLU A 12 -16.34 -5.00 29.61
C GLU A 12 -15.99 -3.97 28.56
N HIS A 13 -15.60 -4.42 27.37
CA HIS A 13 -15.35 -3.53 26.25
C HIS A 13 -16.67 -3.26 25.50
N LEU A 14 -17.17 -2.03 25.61
CA LEU A 14 -18.30 -1.54 24.82
C LEU A 14 -17.78 -1.01 23.48
N VAL A 15 -17.57 -1.94 22.54
CA VAL A 15 -16.91 -1.69 21.23
C VAL A 15 -17.59 -0.58 20.44
N GLU A 16 -18.92 -0.55 20.38
CA GLU A 16 -19.70 0.47 19.66
C GLU A 16 -19.37 1.91 20.07
N TYR A 17 -18.96 2.11 21.33
CA TYR A 17 -18.63 3.41 21.89
C TYR A 17 -17.16 3.53 22.26
N ALA A 18 -16.31 2.55 21.89
CA ALA A 18 -14.89 2.57 22.20
C ALA A 18 -14.58 2.78 23.70
N LEU A 19 -15.41 2.20 24.59
CA LEU A 19 -15.37 2.49 26.03
C LEU A 19 -15.20 1.22 26.87
N ALA A 20 -14.39 1.32 27.94
CA ALA A 20 -14.35 0.31 28.99
C ALA A 20 -15.47 0.59 30.01
N VAL A 21 -16.39 -0.35 30.21
CA VAL A 21 -17.49 -0.26 31.17
C VAL A 21 -17.17 -1.08 32.40
N CYS A 22 -17.17 -0.46 33.58
CA CYS A 22 -17.01 -1.19 34.84
C CYS A 22 -18.26 -2.04 35.11
N LYS A 23 -18.09 -3.35 35.31
CA LYS A 23 -19.19 -4.31 35.55
C LYS A 23 -19.95 -4.01 36.85
N GLU A 24 -19.22 -3.60 37.88
CA GLU A 24 -19.79 -3.31 39.21
C GLU A 24 -20.47 -1.93 39.25
N CYS A 25 -19.80 -0.89 38.75
CA CYS A 25 -20.33 0.48 38.77
C CYS A 25 -21.31 0.79 37.64
N ARG A 26 -21.32 -0.04 36.58
CA ARG A 26 -22.14 0.08 35.37
C ARG A 26 -22.07 1.46 34.71
N HIS A 27 -20.85 1.95 34.48
CA HIS A 27 -20.59 3.14 33.68
C HIS A 27 -19.23 3.04 32.99
N GLY A 28 -19.06 3.82 31.92
CA GLY A 28 -17.79 3.94 31.19
C GLY A 28 -16.71 4.60 32.04
N VAL A 29 -15.46 4.17 31.84
CA VAL A 29 -14.24 4.68 32.46
C VAL A 29 -13.18 4.79 31.38
N LEU A 30 -12.55 5.96 31.23
CA LEU A 30 -11.49 6.17 30.25
C LEU A 30 -10.20 5.44 30.68
N PRO A 31 -9.35 4.99 29.74
CA PRO A 31 -8.10 4.27 30.03
C PRO A 31 -7.24 4.95 31.09
N SER A 32 -7.02 6.27 30.92
CA SER A 32 -6.25 7.11 31.85
C SER A 32 -6.80 7.15 33.28
N GLN A 33 -8.07 6.80 33.48
CA GLN A 33 -8.77 6.86 34.77
C GLN A 33 -8.93 5.50 35.45
N ILE A 34 -8.71 4.39 34.74
CA ILE A 34 -8.97 3.02 35.24
C ILE A 34 -8.25 2.74 36.54
N LYS A 35 -6.93 3.00 36.58
CA LYS A 35 -6.12 2.81 37.79
C LYS A 35 -6.73 3.53 39.00
N SER A 36 -7.09 4.80 38.81
CA SER A 36 -7.66 5.64 39.87
C SER A 36 -9.07 5.22 40.26
N HIS A 37 -9.88 4.79 39.29
CA HIS A 37 -11.23 4.30 39.49
C HIS A 37 -11.23 3.02 40.33
N VAL A 38 -10.42 2.02 39.94
CA VAL A 38 -10.37 0.74 40.64
C VAL A 38 -9.83 0.88 42.06
N GLN A 39 -8.90 1.81 42.30
CA GLN A 39 -8.42 2.12 43.65
C GLN A 39 -9.49 2.77 44.54
N ARG A 40 -10.28 3.69 43.99
CA ARG A 40 -11.25 4.47 44.77
C ARG A 40 -12.58 3.75 44.94
N SER A 41 -13.10 3.17 43.86
CA SER A 41 -14.43 2.54 43.80
C SER A 41 -14.42 1.07 44.24
N HIS A 42 -13.34 0.33 43.94
CA HIS A 42 -13.21 -1.10 44.27
C HIS A 42 -12.13 -1.39 45.33
N HIS A 43 -11.55 -0.33 45.93
CA HIS A 43 -10.52 -0.44 46.98
C HIS A 43 -9.35 -1.40 46.64
N ALA A 44 -9.01 -1.55 45.35
CA ALA A 44 -7.95 -2.45 44.95
C ALA A 44 -6.57 -1.92 45.36
N LYS A 45 -5.66 -2.84 45.73
CA LYS A 45 -4.26 -2.50 45.99
C LYS A 45 -3.60 -1.95 44.72
N ARG A 46 -2.66 -1.01 44.90
CA ARG A 46 -1.93 -0.33 43.80
C ARG A 46 -1.45 -1.27 42.71
N LYS A 47 -0.78 -2.38 43.08
CA LYS A 47 -0.24 -3.34 42.10
C LYS A 47 -1.34 -4.02 41.27
N LYS A 48 -2.48 -4.38 41.87
CA LYS A 48 -3.61 -4.97 41.15
C LYS A 48 -4.26 -3.93 40.22
N ALA A 49 -4.43 -2.70 40.70
CA ALA A 49 -4.99 -1.61 39.89
C ALA A 49 -4.09 -1.21 38.71
N GLU A 50 -2.77 -1.30 38.84
CA GLU A 50 -1.82 -1.10 37.74
C GLU A 50 -1.98 -2.19 36.68
N LEU A 51 -1.98 -3.46 37.08
CA LEU A 51 -2.17 -4.58 36.14
C LEU A 51 -3.49 -4.47 35.36
N ILE A 52 -4.60 -4.14 36.04
CA ILE A 52 -5.89 -3.94 35.38
C ILE A 52 -5.84 -2.75 34.41
N ALA A 53 -5.20 -1.65 34.79
CA ALA A 53 -5.12 -0.47 33.93
C ALA A 53 -4.25 -0.72 32.70
N ASP A 54 -3.11 -1.39 32.84
CA ASP A 54 -2.21 -1.72 31.73
C ASP A 54 -2.90 -2.67 30.75
N GLU A 55 -3.60 -3.68 31.28
CA GLU A 55 -4.34 -4.64 30.47
C GLU A 55 -5.52 -3.99 29.73
N VAL A 56 -6.35 -3.18 30.39
CA VAL A 56 -7.43 -2.47 29.67
C VAL A 56 -6.87 -1.46 28.66
N SER A 57 -5.73 -0.83 28.95
CA SER A 57 -5.09 0.10 28.00
C SER A 57 -4.57 -0.59 26.73
N SER A 58 -4.35 -1.91 26.78
CA SER A 58 -4.02 -2.70 25.59
C SER A 58 -5.24 -3.11 24.75
N TRP A 59 -6.46 -2.82 25.19
CA TRP A 59 -7.66 -3.09 24.38
C TRP A 59 -7.68 -2.15 23.18
N ALA A 60 -7.75 -2.75 21.99
CA ALA A 60 -7.77 -2.00 20.74
C ALA A 60 -9.03 -1.14 20.64
N GLY A 61 -8.87 0.12 20.21
CA GLY A 61 -9.97 1.01 19.89
C GLY A 61 -10.65 1.69 21.07
N LEU A 62 -10.01 1.82 22.24
CA LEU A 62 -10.53 2.67 23.32
C LEU A 62 -10.26 4.15 23.07
N ILE A 63 -11.23 5.02 23.33
CA ILE A 63 -11.02 6.48 23.31
C ILE A 63 -10.13 6.94 24.45
N GLU A 64 -9.19 7.85 24.15
CA GLU A 64 -8.30 8.42 25.16
C GLU A 64 -8.94 9.60 25.90
N TYR A 65 -9.75 10.39 25.18
CA TYR A 65 -10.32 11.64 25.67
C TYR A 65 -11.85 11.63 25.59
N ALA A 66 -12.50 12.13 26.63
CA ALA A 66 -13.97 12.18 26.70
C ALA A 66 -14.62 13.09 25.63
N SER A 67 -13.82 13.94 24.96
CA SER A 67 -14.25 14.76 23.84
C SER A 67 -14.49 14.00 22.55
N GLU A 68 -13.88 12.82 22.41
CA GLU A 68 -14.05 11.91 21.25
C GLU A 68 -15.36 11.11 21.35
N LEU A 69 -16.01 11.14 22.52
CA LEU A 69 -17.22 10.36 22.75
C LEU A 69 -18.44 11.04 22.11
N GLU A 70 -19.01 10.38 21.11
CA GLU A 70 -20.29 10.75 20.52
C GLU A 70 -21.45 10.10 21.29
N VAL A 71 -22.21 10.93 22.00
CA VAL A 71 -23.40 10.46 22.74
C VAL A 71 -24.59 10.37 21.77
N PRO A 72 -25.38 9.28 21.80
CA PRO A 72 -26.53 9.10 20.92
C PRO A 72 -27.51 10.28 21.00
N SER A 73 -27.83 10.85 19.85
CA SER A 73 -28.84 11.91 19.70
C SER A 73 -30.24 11.37 19.35
N GLN A 74 -30.30 10.12 18.90
CA GLN A 74 -31.53 9.40 18.58
C GLN A 74 -31.90 8.40 19.69
N VAL A 75 -33.16 7.97 19.71
CA VAL A 75 -33.63 6.96 20.67
C VAL A 75 -33.11 5.60 20.25
N ILE A 76 -32.33 4.95 21.12
CA ILE A 76 -31.72 3.64 20.84
C ILE A 76 -32.24 2.55 21.78
N LYS A 77 -31.99 1.28 21.46
CA LYS A 77 -32.28 0.18 22.38
C LYS A 77 -31.40 0.32 23.64
N PRO A 78 -31.88 -0.04 24.84
CA PRO A 78 -31.06 0.01 26.04
C PRO A 78 -29.75 -0.78 25.92
N ILE A 79 -28.63 -0.14 26.23
CA ILE A 79 -27.31 -0.77 26.32
C ILE A 79 -27.28 -1.60 27.60
N HIS A 80 -27.21 -2.93 27.46
CA HIS A 80 -27.36 -3.87 28.59
C HIS A 80 -26.31 -3.69 29.70
N GLN A 81 -25.12 -3.21 29.35
CA GLN A 81 -24.01 -2.98 30.28
C GLN A 81 -24.23 -1.76 31.20
N LEU A 82 -25.24 -0.93 30.91
CA LEU A 82 -25.52 0.32 31.62
C LEU A 82 -26.88 0.29 32.33
N PRO A 83 -27.03 1.03 33.44
CA PRO A 83 -28.30 1.13 34.14
C PRO A 83 -29.30 1.95 33.32
N VAL A 84 -30.50 1.40 33.13
CA VAL A 84 -31.65 2.16 32.61
C VAL A 84 -32.28 2.93 33.77
N TYR A 85 -32.55 4.21 33.54
CA TYR A 85 -33.21 5.10 34.48
C TYR A 85 -34.59 5.51 33.96
N GLU A 86 -35.63 5.24 34.73
CA GLU A 86 -37.03 5.52 34.38
C GLU A 86 -37.45 6.96 34.76
N ASP A 87 -36.62 7.66 35.53
CA ASP A 87 -36.86 9.00 36.07
C ASP A 87 -36.20 10.12 35.22
N GLY A 88 -35.94 9.85 33.94
CA GLY A 88 -35.37 10.84 33.02
C GLY A 88 -36.39 11.93 32.66
N LEU A 89 -35.96 13.20 32.72
CA LEU A 89 -36.75 14.39 32.36
C LEU A 89 -36.07 15.11 31.19
N MET A 90 -36.63 14.96 29.99
CA MET A 90 -36.16 15.64 28.78
C MET A 90 -36.74 17.06 28.70
N CYS A 91 -35.90 18.06 28.46
CA CYS A 91 -36.32 19.45 28.23
C CYS A 91 -37.13 19.58 26.93
N ARG A 92 -38.25 20.32 26.98
CA ARG A 92 -39.10 20.65 25.83
C ARG A 92 -39.44 22.15 25.73
N LEU A 93 -38.69 23.02 26.41
CA LEU A 93 -38.91 24.47 26.28
C LEU A 93 -38.63 24.98 24.87
N ALA A 94 -37.62 24.40 24.23
CA ALA A 94 -37.23 24.72 22.86
C ALA A 94 -36.89 23.44 22.10
N PRO A 95 -37.90 22.70 21.60
CA PRO A 95 -37.72 21.36 21.05
C PRO A 95 -36.80 21.30 19.82
N ASP A 96 -36.62 22.44 19.13
CA ASP A 96 -35.79 22.57 17.93
C ASP A 96 -34.28 22.56 18.24
N TYR A 97 -33.86 22.96 19.44
CA TYR A 97 -32.44 23.08 19.80
C TYR A 97 -32.09 22.61 21.22
N CYS A 98 -33.06 22.18 22.03
CA CYS A 98 -32.81 21.62 23.36
C CYS A 98 -33.60 20.34 23.59
N ARG A 99 -32.87 19.24 23.74
CA ARG A 99 -33.37 17.91 24.12
C ARG A 99 -32.59 17.30 25.27
N GLN A 100 -31.96 18.13 26.11
CA GLN A 100 -31.15 17.65 27.22
C GLN A 100 -32.01 16.93 28.26
N ILE A 101 -31.51 15.80 28.74
CA ILE A 101 -32.19 14.93 29.70
C ILE A 101 -31.52 15.07 31.08
N PHE A 102 -32.34 15.17 32.12
CA PHE A 102 -31.90 15.29 33.50
C PHE A 102 -32.73 14.36 34.39
N ARG A 103 -32.13 13.80 35.44
CA ARG A 103 -32.84 12.90 36.37
C ARG A 103 -33.46 13.58 37.59
N SER A 104 -33.46 14.92 37.62
CA SER A 104 -33.95 15.67 38.78
C SER A 104 -34.64 16.96 38.35
N GLU A 105 -35.84 17.17 38.87
CA GLU A 105 -36.58 18.42 38.68
C GLU A 105 -35.77 19.66 39.10
N ARG A 106 -34.96 19.55 40.16
CA ARG A 106 -34.11 20.66 40.62
C ARG A 106 -33.08 21.04 39.56
N VAL A 107 -32.51 20.06 38.88
CA VAL A 107 -31.46 20.23 37.88
C VAL A 107 -32.06 20.78 36.58
N ILE A 108 -33.18 20.24 36.10
CA ILE A 108 -33.83 20.76 34.90
C ILE A 108 -34.36 22.20 35.12
N LYS A 109 -34.88 22.54 36.31
CA LYS A 109 -35.24 23.93 36.67
C LYS A 109 -34.04 24.88 36.72
N LYS A 110 -32.84 24.37 37.01
CA LYS A 110 -31.60 25.16 36.90
C LYS A 110 -31.24 25.34 35.42
N HIS A 111 -31.23 24.26 34.64
CA HIS A 111 -31.00 24.32 33.20
C HIS A 111 -31.94 25.30 32.48
N TRP A 112 -33.23 25.31 32.81
CA TRP A 112 -34.17 26.28 32.24
C TRP A 112 -33.81 27.74 32.52
N ARG A 113 -33.30 28.04 33.71
CA ARG A 113 -32.85 29.39 34.04
C ARG A 113 -31.57 29.76 33.31
N ASP A 114 -30.64 28.82 33.19
CA ASP A 114 -29.31 29.07 32.65
C ASP A 114 -29.30 29.07 31.11
N ALA A 115 -30.08 28.19 30.45
CA ALA A 115 -30.08 27.99 29.01
C ALA A 115 -31.29 28.60 28.27
N HIS A 116 -32.39 28.84 28.98
CA HIS A 116 -33.63 29.37 28.39
C HIS A 116 -34.13 30.65 29.05
N GLU A 117 -33.42 31.16 30.05
CA GLU A 117 -33.82 32.32 30.87
C GLU A 117 -35.24 32.20 31.44
N TRP A 118 -35.71 30.96 31.64
CA TRP A 118 -37.10 30.65 31.98
C TRP A 118 -37.19 29.96 33.34
N SER A 119 -38.25 30.27 34.08
CA SER A 119 -38.57 29.62 35.36
C SER A 119 -40.06 29.31 35.44
N PRO A 120 -40.45 28.11 35.92
CA PRO A 120 -41.85 27.77 36.10
C PRO A 120 -42.51 28.59 37.22
N ALA A 121 -41.71 29.10 38.17
CA ALA A 121 -42.15 29.94 39.28
C ALA A 121 -41.87 31.43 39.03
N GLY A 122 -42.80 32.30 39.46
CA GLY A 122 -42.62 33.76 39.47
C GLY A 122 -41.63 34.23 40.55
N LYS A 123 -41.13 35.47 40.45
CA LYS A 123 -40.19 36.05 41.42
C LYS A 123 -40.90 36.39 42.74
N GLY A 124 -40.56 35.66 43.83
CA GLY A 124 -40.81 36.06 45.23
C GLY A 124 -41.93 35.32 45.97
N GLY A 125 -41.65 34.91 47.22
CA GLY A 125 -42.64 34.39 48.20
C GLY A 125 -42.76 32.86 48.29
N ARG A 126 -43.33 32.37 49.41
CA ARG A 126 -43.71 30.95 49.58
C ARG A 126 -44.98 30.69 48.75
N PRO A 127 -44.97 29.76 47.77
CA PRO A 127 -46.12 29.53 46.91
C PRO A 127 -47.35 29.06 47.69
N THR A 128 -48.53 29.53 47.31
CA THR A 128 -49.81 28.94 47.74
C THR A 128 -50.00 27.55 47.11
N GLN A 129 -50.89 26.74 47.66
CA GLN A 129 -51.17 25.38 47.15
C GLN A 129 -51.58 25.38 45.66
N VAL A 130 -52.36 26.37 45.24
CA VAL A 130 -52.78 26.56 43.84
C VAL A 130 -51.60 26.96 42.95
N GLN A 131 -50.73 27.85 43.43
CA GLN A 131 -49.50 28.23 42.71
C GLN A 131 -48.55 27.04 42.56
N GLN A 132 -48.45 26.19 43.58
CA GLN A 132 -47.62 24.99 43.54
C GLN A 132 -48.13 23.99 42.50
N LYS A 133 -49.46 23.82 42.39
CA LYS A 133 -50.07 23.01 41.32
C LYS A 133 -49.77 23.59 39.93
N ASN A 134 -49.95 24.90 39.73
CA ASN A 134 -49.65 25.56 38.46
C ASN A 134 -48.15 25.46 38.08
N ILE A 135 -47.25 25.50 39.06
CA ILE A 135 -45.81 25.30 38.85
C ILE A 135 -45.56 23.86 38.37
N GLN A 136 -46.19 22.86 38.99
CA GLN A 136 -46.03 21.47 38.58
C GLN A 136 -46.62 21.21 37.19
N ASP A 137 -47.78 21.78 36.88
CA ASP A 137 -48.40 21.65 35.54
C ASP A 137 -47.49 22.24 34.45
N ARG A 138 -46.81 23.35 34.74
CA ARG A 138 -45.79 23.93 33.86
C ARG A 138 -44.56 23.04 33.73
N VAL A 139 -44.11 22.42 34.82
CA VAL A 139 -43.00 21.46 34.78
C VAL A 139 -43.37 20.31 33.84
N ASN A 140 -44.50 19.65 34.10
CA ASN A 140 -45.01 18.52 33.32
C ASN A 140 -45.25 18.88 31.85
N LYS A 141 -45.63 20.13 31.55
CA LYS A 141 -45.80 20.63 30.17
C LYS A 141 -44.48 20.73 29.41
N TYR A 142 -43.42 21.21 30.07
CA TYR A 142 -42.12 21.48 29.44
C TYR A 142 -41.06 20.42 29.71
N CYS A 143 -41.43 19.29 30.32
CA CYS A 143 -40.61 18.10 30.40
C CYS A 143 -41.34 16.87 29.84
N LYS A 144 -40.58 15.96 29.23
CA LYS A 144 -41.04 14.60 28.89
C LYS A 144 -40.38 13.62 29.86
N THR A 145 -41.16 12.75 30.47
CA THR A 145 -40.58 11.58 31.16
C THR A 145 -40.08 10.59 30.12
N VAL A 146 -38.83 10.16 30.26
CA VAL A 146 -38.15 9.26 29.33
C VAL A 146 -37.33 8.22 30.08
N HIS A 147 -37.18 7.05 29.50
CA HIS A 147 -36.14 6.12 29.89
C HIS A 147 -34.81 6.65 29.37
N CYS A 148 -33.78 6.68 30.21
CA CYS A 148 -32.49 7.21 29.80
C CYS A 148 -31.33 6.40 30.36
N GLN A 149 -30.22 6.48 29.64
CA GLN A 149 -28.93 5.93 30.04
C GLN A 149 -27.85 7.01 29.92
N ARG A 150 -26.66 6.71 30.42
CA ARG A 150 -25.50 7.59 30.34
C ARG A 150 -24.23 6.74 30.26
N LEU A 151 -23.32 7.12 29.37
CA LEU A 151 -22.04 6.45 29.16
C LEU A 151 -21.06 6.81 30.28
N LEU A 152 -20.72 8.09 30.44
CA LEU A 152 -19.74 8.58 31.44
C LEU A 152 -20.40 9.28 32.62
N VAL A 153 -19.83 9.15 33.83
CA VAL A 153 -20.40 9.79 35.03
C VAL A 153 -19.98 11.24 35.24
N GLN A 154 -18.82 11.63 34.70
CA GLN A 154 -18.18 12.94 34.92
C GLN A 154 -17.54 13.45 33.61
N GLY A 155 -17.38 14.77 33.50
CA GLY A 155 -16.72 15.42 32.37
C GLY A 155 -17.59 15.55 31.13
N GLN A 156 -16.94 15.80 29.98
CA GLN A 156 -17.58 15.78 28.67
C GLN A 156 -18.12 14.36 28.37
N GLY A 157 -19.23 14.24 27.65
CA GLY A 157 -19.88 12.93 27.42
C GLY A 157 -20.73 12.40 28.60
N SER A 158 -20.85 13.14 29.71
CA SER A 158 -21.70 12.76 30.86
C SER A 158 -23.19 13.08 30.70
N GLN A 159 -23.64 13.26 29.46
CA GLN A 159 -25.02 13.59 29.12
C GLN A 159 -25.89 12.33 29.13
N TYR A 160 -27.16 12.48 29.51
CA TYR A 160 -28.16 11.42 29.41
C TYR A 160 -28.75 11.41 28.00
N PHE A 161 -28.97 10.21 27.45
CA PHE A 161 -29.65 9.99 26.17
C PHE A 161 -30.88 9.10 26.36
N GLU A 162 -31.87 9.25 25.48
CA GLU A 162 -33.15 8.53 25.54
C GLU A 162 -33.00 7.12 25.00
N VAL A 163 -33.63 6.16 25.67
CA VAL A 163 -33.68 4.75 25.26
C VAL A 163 -35.11 4.24 25.20
N HIS A 164 -35.34 3.18 24.42
CA HIS A 164 -36.63 2.51 24.37
C HIS A 164 -37.03 1.93 25.73
N GLN A 165 -38.33 1.80 25.96
CA GLN A 165 -38.85 1.17 27.17
C GLN A 165 -38.45 -0.32 27.19
N PRO A 166 -37.85 -0.83 28.27
CA PRO A 166 -37.54 -2.25 28.38
C PRO A 166 -38.85 -3.05 28.42
N GLY A 167 -39.12 -3.83 27.36
CA GLY A 167 -40.31 -4.67 27.22
C GLY A 167 -41.32 -4.21 26.16
N ASP A 168 -41.04 -3.14 25.41
CA ASP A 168 -41.84 -2.76 24.24
C ASP A 168 -41.31 -3.51 23.01
N ASP A 169 -41.73 -4.77 22.88
CA ASP A 169 -41.79 -5.45 21.58
C ASP A 169 -42.83 -4.70 20.74
N GLY A 170 -42.39 -3.60 20.13
CA GLY A 170 -43.17 -2.85 19.14
C GLY A 170 -43.61 -3.75 17.98
N PRO A 171 -44.68 -3.37 17.27
CA PRO A 171 -45.53 -4.28 16.51
C PRO A 171 -44.71 -5.13 15.54
N GLU A 172 -44.96 -6.44 15.66
CA GLU A 172 -44.67 -7.49 14.70
C GLU A 172 -44.38 -6.92 13.31
N ALA A 173 -43.09 -6.91 12.95
CA ALA A 173 -42.72 -6.76 11.56
C ALA A 173 -43.43 -7.88 10.82
N GLU A 174 -44.42 -7.52 10.00
CA GLU A 174 -44.95 -8.43 8.98
C GLU A 174 -43.75 -9.10 8.31
N PRO A 175 -43.77 -10.43 8.14
CA PRO A 175 -42.57 -11.20 7.82
C PRO A 175 -42.15 -10.93 6.38
N ILE A 176 -41.43 -9.84 6.16
CA ILE A 176 -40.59 -9.65 4.97
C ILE A 176 -39.31 -10.42 5.27
N ASN A 177 -39.35 -11.74 5.07
CA ASN A 177 -38.23 -12.68 4.93
C ASN A 177 -36.86 -12.13 5.43
N GLY A 178 -36.76 -11.88 6.74
CA GLY A 178 -35.78 -10.96 7.34
C GLY A 178 -34.42 -11.58 7.62
N ASP A 179 -34.34 -12.90 7.70
CA ASP A 179 -33.07 -13.59 7.96
C ASP A 179 -32.09 -13.40 6.81
N ALA A 180 -32.57 -13.37 5.56
CA ALA A 180 -31.73 -13.13 4.39
C ALA A 180 -31.24 -11.67 4.32
N ALA A 181 -32.10 -10.70 4.68
CA ALA A 181 -31.76 -9.27 4.63
C ALA A 181 -30.80 -8.86 5.76
N TRP A 182 -30.99 -9.38 6.98
CA TRP A 182 -30.07 -9.15 8.10
C TRP A 182 -28.77 -9.94 7.95
N ALA A 183 -28.80 -11.15 7.36
CA ALA A 183 -27.59 -11.84 6.93
C ALA A 183 -26.85 -11.02 5.87
N GLN A 184 -27.54 -10.44 4.89
CA GLN A 184 -26.93 -9.63 3.84
C GLN A 184 -26.34 -8.32 4.37
N VAL A 185 -27.00 -7.63 5.32
CA VAL A 185 -26.46 -6.43 5.98
C VAL A 185 -25.30 -6.77 6.91
N GLY A 186 -25.40 -7.86 7.68
CA GLY A 186 -24.32 -8.35 8.53
C GLY A 186 -23.11 -8.83 7.73
N GLU A 187 -23.34 -9.47 6.59
CA GLU A 187 -22.31 -9.87 5.64
C GLU A 187 -21.70 -8.66 4.93
N GLN A 188 -22.48 -7.64 4.59
CA GLN A 188 -21.97 -6.37 4.05
C GLN A 188 -21.14 -5.60 5.08
N MET A 189 -21.56 -5.56 6.35
CA MET A 189 -20.76 -4.99 7.43
C MET A 189 -19.49 -5.81 7.65
N ALA A 190 -19.57 -7.14 7.74
CA ALA A 190 -18.40 -8.00 7.88
C ALA A 190 -17.43 -7.84 6.70
N LYS A 191 -17.93 -7.73 5.46
CA LYS A 191 -17.14 -7.39 4.28
C LYS A 191 -16.53 -6.00 4.39
N ALA A 192 -17.26 -4.99 4.84
CA ALA A 192 -16.75 -3.64 5.03
C ALA A 192 -15.66 -3.58 6.12
N TRP A 193 -15.85 -4.24 7.26
CA TRP A 193 -14.86 -4.37 8.32
C TRP A 193 -13.63 -5.17 7.87
N ALA A 194 -13.82 -6.29 7.18
CA ALA A 194 -12.72 -7.06 6.59
C ALA A 194 -11.95 -6.23 5.55
N ASN A 195 -12.64 -5.44 4.73
CA ASN A 195 -12.03 -4.52 3.76
C ASN A 195 -11.26 -3.40 4.45
N VAL A 196 -11.77 -2.85 5.57
CA VAL A 196 -11.05 -1.84 6.36
C VAL A 196 -9.84 -2.45 7.03
N GLU A 197 -9.95 -3.63 7.64
CA GLU A 197 -8.84 -4.34 8.29
C GLU A 197 -7.74 -4.69 7.26
N THR A 198 -8.11 -5.29 6.12
CA THR A 198 -7.16 -5.58 5.03
C THR A 198 -6.54 -4.31 4.49
N ARG A 199 -7.30 -3.23 4.31
CA ARG A 199 -6.73 -1.95 3.86
C ARG A 199 -5.78 -1.35 4.88
N THR A 200 -6.08 -1.46 6.17
CA THR A 200 -5.21 -0.96 7.25
C THR A 200 -3.91 -1.76 7.31
N GLN A 201 -3.97 -3.08 7.09
CA GLN A 201 -2.81 -3.97 6.99
C GLN A 201 -2.01 -3.77 5.69
N ASN A 202 -2.68 -3.44 4.59
CA ASN A 202 -2.08 -3.29 3.26
C ASN A 202 -1.52 -1.89 3.02
N THR A 203 -2.07 -0.84 3.62
CA THR A 203 -1.58 0.54 3.47
C THR A 203 -0.36 0.77 4.35
N ILE A 204 0.71 1.34 3.78
CA ILE A 204 1.92 1.72 4.52
C ILE A 204 1.59 2.83 5.55
N GLN A 205 1.66 2.52 6.85
CA GLN A 205 1.33 3.46 7.93
C GLN A 205 2.54 4.24 8.47
N GLU A 206 2.30 5.46 8.92
CA GLU A 206 3.30 6.27 9.64
C GLU A 206 3.63 5.60 10.98
N GLY A 207 4.89 5.20 11.18
CA GLY A 207 5.32 4.50 12.39
C GLY A 207 5.49 2.98 12.26
N GLU A 208 5.32 2.39 11.07
CA GLU A 208 5.74 1.00 10.72
C GLU A 208 7.27 0.82 10.72
N ARG A 209 7.96 1.44 11.68
CA ARG A 209 9.36 1.18 11.97
C ARG A 209 9.43 -0.17 12.66
N ASP A 210 9.24 -1.22 11.88
CA ASP A 210 9.46 -2.60 12.28
C ASP A 210 10.94 -2.69 12.70
N GLU A 211 11.15 -2.68 14.02
CA GLU A 211 12.44 -2.68 14.73
C GLU A 211 13.49 -1.70 14.21
N VAL A 212 13.70 -0.56 14.89
CA VAL A 212 14.84 0.40 14.74
C VAL A 212 15.83 0.01 13.63
N ASN A 213 15.46 0.23 12.37
CA ASN A 213 16.24 -0.23 11.22
C ASN A 213 16.99 0.97 10.64
N PRO A 214 18.30 1.13 10.92
CA PRO A 214 19.09 2.26 10.42
C PRO A 214 19.08 2.33 8.89
N TRP A 215 18.80 1.20 8.22
CA TRP A 215 18.61 1.14 6.79
C TRP A 215 17.39 1.96 6.34
N LEU A 216 16.22 1.78 6.96
CA LEU A 216 15.00 2.52 6.61
C LEU A 216 15.12 4.02 6.91
N GLU A 217 15.83 4.37 7.99
CA GLU A 217 16.13 5.77 8.28
C GLU A 217 17.07 6.38 7.24
N ARG A 218 18.04 5.61 6.74
CA ARG A 218 18.94 6.09 5.69
C ARG A 218 18.24 6.21 4.35
N THR A 219 17.41 5.24 3.98
CA THR A 219 16.78 5.20 2.66
C THR A 219 15.54 6.08 2.56
N GLN A 220 14.93 6.45 3.68
CA GLN A 220 13.73 7.31 3.71
C GLN A 220 12.55 6.74 2.90
N TRP A 221 12.46 5.40 2.75
CA TRP A 221 11.36 4.77 2.00
C TRP A 221 10.00 5.02 2.65
N LEU A 222 9.93 4.89 3.97
CA LEU A 222 8.70 5.07 4.73
C LEU A 222 8.05 6.46 4.50
N PRO A 223 8.75 7.59 4.74
CA PRO A 223 8.15 8.90 4.50
C PRO A 223 7.82 9.16 3.01
N TYR A 224 8.49 8.49 2.07
CA TYR A 224 8.20 8.61 0.65
C TYR A 224 6.94 7.85 0.21
N LEU A 225 6.72 6.64 0.74
CA LEU A 225 5.64 5.74 0.31
C LEU A 225 4.45 5.70 1.27
N VAL A 226 4.43 6.53 2.32
CA VAL A 226 3.38 6.55 3.32
C VAL A 226 1.99 6.76 2.71
N GLY A 227 1.03 5.94 3.17
CA GLY A 227 -0.35 5.95 2.73
C GLY A 227 -0.56 5.43 1.31
N MET A 228 0.37 4.64 0.76
CA MET A 228 0.21 3.86 -0.47
C MET A 228 -0.06 2.39 -0.12
N GLU A 229 -0.78 1.66 -0.97
CA GLU A 229 -1.12 0.26 -0.73
C GLU A 229 0.03 -0.65 -1.18
N ARG A 230 0.51 -1.53 -0.28
CA ARG A 230 1.58 -2.50 -0.54
C ARG A 230 1.27 -3.43 -1.72
N PRO A 231 0.06 -4.01 -1.86
CA PRO A 231 -0.25 -4.88 -2.98
C PRO A 231 -0.11 -4.16 -4.32
N GLU A 232 -0.52 -2.90 -4.41
CA GLU A 232 -0.42 -2.11 -5.65
C GLU A 232 1.04 -1.78 -5.99
N LEU A 233 1.86 -1.46 -4.97
CA LEU A 233 3.30 -1.23 -5.13
C LEU A 233 4.06 -2.48 -5.56
N MET A 234 3.69 -3.65 -5.06
CA MET A 234 4.31 -4.91 -5.48
C MET A 234 3.84 -5.31 -6.88
N ALA A 235 2.53 -5.23 -7.14
CA ALA A 235 1.97 -5.52 -8.45
C ALA A 235 2.55 -4.61 -9.54
N CYS A 236 2.88 -3.34 -9.25
CA CYS A 236 3.43 -2.44 -10.27
C CYS A 236 4.86 -2.78 -10.71
N VAL A 237 5.56 -3.68 -10.00
CA VAL A 237 6.92 -4.14 -10.34
C VAL A 237 6.99 -5.62 -10.70
N GLU A 238 5.86 -6.32 -10.73
CA GLU A 238 5.80 -7.72 -11.15
C GLU A 238 6.09 -7.88 -12.65
N GLU A 239 6.41 -9.09 -13.05
CA GLU A 239 6.58 -9.42 -14.47
C GLU A 239 5.28 -9.19 -15.25
N PRO A 240 5.37 -8.67 -16.48
CA PRO A 240 4.19 -8.43 -17.31
C PRO A 240 3.58 -9.75 -17.79
N VAL A 241 2.27 -9.73 -17.94
CA VAL A 241 1.53 -10.87 -18.48
C VAL A 241 1.63 -10.84 -20.00
N ALA A 242 2.57 -11.60 -20.57
CA ALA A 242 2.74 -11.71 -22.02
C ALA A 242 1.52 -12.43 -22.66
N GLU A 243 1.14 -13.58 -22.10
CA GLU A 243 -0.03 -14.35 -22.51
C GLU A 243 -0.92 -14.61 -21.28
N PRO A 244 -2.13 -14.05 -21.25
CA PRO A 244 -3.02 -14.22 -20.12
C PRO A 244 -3.55 -15.66 -20.08
N ASP A 245 -3.49 -16.30 -18.92
CA ASP A 245 -4.14 -17.59 -18.69
C ASP A 245 -5.65 -17.43 -18.93
N PRO A 246 -6.28 -18.21 -19.84
CA PRO A 246 -7.71 -18.13 -20.11
C PRO A 246 -8.60 -18.37 -18.88
N ARG A 247 -8.02 -18.90 -17.79
CA ARG A 247 -8.69 -19.19 -16.51
C ARG A 247 -8.60 -18.04 -15.50
N GLN A 248 -7.82 -17.00 -15.78
CA GLN A 248 -7.57 -15.87 -14.88
C GLN A 248 -8.01 -14.55 -15.55
N GLU A 249 -8.62 -13.65 -14.78
CA GLU A 249 -9.01 -12.32 -15.27
C GLU A 249 -7.79 -11.38 -15.34
N GLN A 250 -6.81 -11.72 -16.18
CA GLN A 250 -5.61 -10.92 -16.43
C GLN A 250 -5.66 -10.29 -17.82
N GLN A 251 -5.19 -9.06 -17.92
CA GLN A 251 -5.03 -8.38 -19.20
C GLN A 251 -3.63 -8.64 -19.73
N ALA A 252 -3.51 -8.92 -21.03
CA ALA A 252 -2.22 -8.98 -21.68
C ALA A 252 -1.52 -7.61 -21.62
N GLU A 253 -0.22 -7.62 -21.33
CA GLU A 253 0.66 -6.45 -21.31
C GLU A 253 1.78 -6.63 -22.34
N PRO A 254 1.47 -6.66 -23.65
CA PRO A 254 2.44 -7.02 -24.69
C PRO A 254 3.57 -6.00 -24.85
N VAL A 255 3.28 -4.70 -24.67
CA VAL A 255 4.30 -3.64 -24.74
C VAL A 255 5.27 -3.79 -23.58
N GLU A 256 4.74 -4.01 -22.37
CA GLU A 256 5.55 -4.25 -21.19
C GLU A 256 6.38 -5.54 -21.30
N ALA A 257 5.81 -6.60 -21.87
CA ALA A 257 6.52 -7.85 -22.15
C ALA A 257 7.68 -7.65 -23.13
N ALA A 258 7.49 -6.87 -24.19
CA ALA A 258 8.56 -6.51 -25.12
C ALA A 258 9.68 -5.71 -24.42
N MET A 259 9.32 -4.73 -23.58
CA MET A 259 10.30 -3.97 -22.78
C MET A 259 11.05 -4.86 -21.78
N TRP A 260 10.34 -5.81 -21.16
CA TRP A 260 10.90 -6.77 -20.21
C TRP A 260 11.96 -7.67 -20.86
N ALA A 261 11.63 -8.22 -22.04
CA ALA A 261 12.54 -9.03 -22.85
C ALA A 261 13.73 -8.19 -23.38
N ALA A 262 13.47 -6.97 -23.84
CA ALA A 262 14.52 -6.08 -24.33
C ALA A 262 15.55 -5.76 -23.24
N MET A 263 15.13 -5.52 -22.01
CA MET A 263 16.03 -5.27 -20.88
C MET A 263 16.93 -6.48 -20.57
N GLU A 264 16.40 -7.70 -20.66
CA GLU A 264 17.21 -8.91 -20.54
C GLU A 264 18.25 -9.01 -21.67
N GLY A 265 17.82 -8.77 -22.91
CA GLY A 265 18.71 -8.73 -24.07
C GLY A 265 19.83 -7.70 -23.92
N VAL A 266 19.50 -6.48 -23.48
CA VAL A 266 20.48 -5.43 -23.21
C VAL A 266 21.51 -5.87 -22.18
N ALA A 267 21.08 -6.49 -21.08
CA ALA A 267 22.00 -6.95 -20.04
C ALA A 267 22.95 -8.04 -20.56
N ARG A 268 22.39 -9.09 -21.18
CA ARG A 268 23.17 -10.20 -21.76
C ARG A 268 24.17 -9.70 -22.78
N PHE A 269 23.70 -8.90 -23.74
CA PHE A 269 24.51 -8.33 -24.79
C PHE A 269 25.61 -7.41 -24.25
N SER A 270 25.27 -6.51 -23.33
CA SER A 270 26.24 -5.58 -22.72
C SER A 270 27.33 -6.33 -21.98
N GLN A 271 26.99 -7.41 -21.25
CA GLN A 271 28.00 -8.23 -20.59
C GLN A 271 28.90 -8.91 -21.61
N ALA A 272 28.33 -9.60 -22.60
CA ALA A 272 29.09 -10.32 -23.62
C ALA A 272 30.05 -9.37 -24.35
N SER A 273 29.53 -8.26 -24.88
CA SER A 273 30.31 -7.24 -25.58
C SER A 273 31.43 -6.67 -24.72
N VAL A 274 31.17 -6.34 -23.45
CA VAL A 274 32.20 -5.81 -22.55
C VAL A 274 33.27 -6.85 -22.21
N ILE A 275 32.93 -8.12 -22.09
CA ILE A 275 33.92 -9.16 -21.80
C ILE A 275 34.78 -9.49 -23.02
N HIS A 276 34.17 -9.57 -24.20
CA HIS A 276 34.85 -10.00 -25.41
C HIS A 276 35.59 -8.87 -26.14
N ARG A 277 35.04 -7.64 -26.13
CA ARG A 277 35.55 -6.52 -26.94
C ARG A 277 36.33 -5.49 -26.15
N ILE A 278 36.20 -5.46 -24.81
CA ILE A 278 36.78 -4.41 -23.99
C ILE A 278 37.99 -4.87 -23.18
N GLY A 279 39.10 -4.15 -23.36
CA GLY A 279 40.34 -4.34 -22.64
C GLY A 279 40.21 -4.18 -21.13
N VAL A 280 41.08 -4.87 -20.39
CA VAL A 280 41.05 -4.95 -18.92
C VAL A 280 41.05 -3.59 -18.22
N PHE A 281 41.74 -2.59 -18.78
CA PHE A 281 41.87 -1.26 -18.18
C PHE A 281 40.54 -0.50 -18.13
N VAL A 282 39.73 -0.59 -19.19
CA VAL A 282 38.39 0.03 -19.21
C VAL A 282 37.48 -0.67 -18.22
N ARG A 283 37.57 -2.01 -18.11
CA ARG A 283 36.82 -2.78 -17.11
C ARG A 283 37.25 -2.50 -15.66
N LEU A 284 38.51 -2.14 -15.42
CA LEU A 284 38.98 -1.65 -14.11
C LEU A 284 38.43 -0.26 -13.80
N GLU A 285 38.38 0.61 -14.80
CA GLU A 285 37.82 1.96 -14.67
C GLU A 285 36.30 1.93 -14.41
N ALA A 286 35.57 1.03 -15.08
CA ALA A 286 34.11 0.88 -14.93
C ALA A 286 33.65 0.54 -13.50
N ILE A 287 34.50 -0.10 -12.69
CA ILE A 287 34.17 -0.44 -11.30
C ILE A 287 34.68 0.58 -10.28
N ARG A 288 35.39 1.62 -10.73
CA ARG A 288 35.96 2.64 -9.86
C ARG A 288 34.85 3.59 -9.40
N THR A 289 34.67 3.73 -8.09
CA THR A 289 33.66 4.63 -7.51
C THR A 289 34.23 6.00 -7.17
N GLU A 290 35.55 6.10 -6.93
CA GLU A 290 36.23 7.34 -6.56
C GLU A 290 37.47 7.56 -7.43
N LYS A 291 37.75 8.80 -7.83
CA LYS A 291 38.84 9.14 -8.76
C LYS A 291 40.22 8.61 -8.33
N HIS A 292 40.46 8.50 -7.03
CA HIS A 292 41.74 8.08 -6.44
C HIS A 292 41.76 6.61 -5.99
N GLN A 293 40.67 5.86 -6.18
CA GLN A 293 40.60 4.45 -5.83
C GLN A 293 41.33 3.60 -6.87
N THR A 294 42.31 2.82 -6.42
CA THR A 294 42.95 1.79 -7.25
C THR A 294 42.17 0.49 -7.17
N ARG A 295 41.77 -0.04 -8.32
CA ARG A 295 41.09 -1.33 -8.45
C ARG A 295 42.05 -2.36 -9.06
N PHE A 296 42.02 -3.58 -8.54
CA PHE A 296 42.91 -4.67 -8.97
C PHE A 296 42.17 -5.82 -9.66
N GLN A 297 40.85 -5.87 -9.54
CA GLN A 297 40.01 -6.85 -10.21
C GLN A 297 39.11 -6.12 -11.21
N PRO A 298 39.12 -6.44 -12.51
CA PRO A 298 38.28 -5.78 -13.50
C PRO A 298 36.80 -6.19 -13.31
N LEU A 299 35.88 -5.44 -13.92
CA LEU A 299 34.49 -5.86 -14.05
C LEU A 299 34.41 -7.31 -14.56
N GLN A 300 33.92 -8.20 -13.70
CA GLN A 300 33.77 -9.63 -13.99
C GLN A 300 32.35 -9.91 -14.50
N PRO A 301 32.18 -10.84 -15.45
CA PRO A 301 30.86 -11.32 -15.83
C PRO A 301 30.18 -12.04 -14.67
N TYR A 302 28.89 -12.28 -14.80
CA TYR A 302 28.23 -13.39 -14.12
C TYR A 302 28.67 -14.71 -14.77
N MET A 303 28.89 -15.75 -13.97
CA MET A 303 29.61 -16.95 -14.39
C MET A 303 28.88 -17.74 -15.48
N ASP A 304 27.55 -17.71 -15.47
CA ASP A 304 26.69 -18.42 -16.40
C ASP A 304 25.56 -17.51 -16.94
N GLU A 305 24.98 -17.92 -18.07
CA GLU A 305 23.97 -17.14 -18.79
C GLU A 305 22.62 -17.06 -18.06
N GLN A 306 22.30 -18.04 -17.22
CA GLN A 306 21.11 -18.01 -16.39
C GLN A 306 21.24 -17.00 -15.24
N SER A 307 22.44 -16.92 -14.63
CA SER A 307 22.76 -15.96 -13.58
C SER A 307 22.57 -14.52 -14.04
N ILE A 308 22.84 -14.17 -15.31
CA ILE A 308 22.61 -12.79 -15.76
C ILE A 308 21.11 -12.46 -15.86
N GLY A 309 20.26 -13.41 -16.25
CA GLY A 309 18.80 -13.23 -16.22
C GLY A 309 18.31 -12.87 -14.82
N ASP A 310 18.68 -13.67 -13.81
CA ASP A 310 18.31 -13.44 -12.40
C ASP A 310 18.76 -12.07 -11.89
N HIS A 311 19.97 -11.64 -12.27
CA HIS A 311 20.53 -10.36 -11.85
C HIS A 311 20.03 -9.17 -12.69
N THR A 312 19.32 -9.44 -13.79
CA THR A 312 18.64 -8.41 -14.59
C THR A 312 17.25 -8.11 -14.06
N ARG A 313 16.66 -9.03 -13.28
CA ARG A 313 15.32 -8.87 -12.68
C ARG A 313 15.09 -7.49 -12.05
N PRO A 314 15.97 -6.93 -11.21
CA PRO A 314 15.75 -5.60 -10.65
C PRO A 314 15.58 -4.48 -11.68
N TRP A 315 16.32 -4.54 -12.80
CA TRP A 315 16.18 -3.57 -13.89
C TRP A 315 14.86 -3.75 -14.64
N GLN A 316 14.44 -4.99 -14.88
CA GLN A 316 13.13 -5.29 -15.46
C GLN A 316 12.00 -4.75 -14.57
N GLN A 317 12.08 -4.99 -13.26
CA GLN A 317 11.14 -4.47 -12.28
C GLN A 317 11.11 -2.91 -12.24
N ILE A 318 12.26 -2.26 -12.40
CA ILE A 318 12.34 -0.80 -12.54
C ILE A 318 11.61 -0.31 -13.80
N LEU A 319 11.72 -1.02 -14.92
CA LEU A 319 10.96 -0.66 -16.13
C LEU A 319 9.46 -0.84 -15.94
N MET A 320 9.03 -1.92 -15.28
CA MET A 320 7.61 -2.17 -14.98
C MET A 320 7.02 -1.09 -14.08
N PHE A 321 7.77 -0.66 -13.07
CA PHE A 321 7.39 0.48 -12.24
C PHE A 321 7.01 1.68 -13.11
N PHE A 322 7.86 2.06 -14.06
CA PHE A 322 7.59 3.20 -14.95
C PHE A 322 6.44 2.91 -15.92
N ALA A 323 6.40 1.72 -16.53
CA ALA A 323 5.35 1.34 -17.46
C ALA A 323 3.96 1.43 -16.83
N ARG A 324 3.79 0.87 -15.64
CA ARG A 324 2.49 0.81 -14.95
C ARG A 324 2.12 2.11 -14.25
N THR A 325 3.09 2.93 -13.81
CA THR A 325 2.80 4.22 -13.15
C THR A 325 2.73 5.43 -14.10
N GLN A 326 3.25 5.33 -15.33
CA GLN A 326 3.05 6.36 -16.36
C GLN A 326 1.72 6.18 -17.11
N ARG A 327 1.08 5.01 -17.00
CA ARG A 327 -0.28 4.76 -17.50
C ARG A 327 -1.31 5.44 -16.59
N GLU A 328 -2.47 5.76 -17.13
CA GLU A 328 -3.59 6.21 -16.33
C GLU A 328 -4.01 5.07 -15.38
N HIS A 329 -4.09 5.38 -14.08
CA HIS A 329 -4.44 4.43 -13.05
C HIS A 329 -5.22 5.12 -11.92
N ALA A 330 -6.11 4.38 -11.26
CA ALA A 330 -6.96 4.93 -10.19
C ALA A 330 -6.29 4.93 -8.81
N TRP A 331 -5.19 4.18 -8.65
CA TRP A 331 -4.53 3.99 -7.37
C TRP A 331 -3.51 5.09 -7.04
N LYS A 332 -3.15 5.18 -5.76
CA LYS A 332 -2.22 6.21 -5.27
C LYS A 332 -0.77 5.73 -5.47
N SER A 333 -0.19 6.08 -6.62
CA SER A 333 1.17 5.70 -6.99
C SER A 333 2.26 6.65 -6.46
N PRO A 334 3.53 6.20 -6.43
CA PRO A 334 4.66 7.04 -6.02
C PRO A 334 4.85 8.26 -6.93
N ALA A 335 5.06 9.42 -6.32
CA ALA A 335 5.25 10.67 -7.05
C ALA A 335 6.71 10.86 -7.49
N TYR A 336 6.94 10.92 -8.81
CA TYR A 336 8.24 11.23 -9.41
C TYR A 336 8.06 12.04 -10.69
N ARG A 337 9.17 12.56 -11.25
CA ARG A 337 9.15 13.30 -12.51
C ARG A 337 10.36 12.94 -13.36
N PHE A 338 10.11 12.56 -14.61
CA PHE A 338 11.17 12.50 -15.60
C PHE A 338 11.69 13.90 -15.95
N THR A 339 13.01 13.99 -16.07
CA THR A 339 13.65 15.06 -16.82
C THR A 339 13.24 15.01 -18.28
N ARG A 340 13.44 16.09 -19.04
CA ARG A 340 13.14 16.12 -20.47
C ARG A 340 13.81 14.97 -21.23
N ARG A 341 15.10 14.74 -20.99
CA ARG A 341 15.87 13.66 -21.63
C ARG A 341 15.33 12.28 -21.28
N GLN A 342 14.97 12.04 -20.01
CA GLN A 342 14.38 10.77 -19.58
C GLN A 342 13.01 10.54 -20.22
N ARG A 343 12.20 11.60 -20.37
CA ARG A 343 10.90 11.52 -21.03
C ARG A 343 11.03 11.19 -22.52
N GLU A 344 11.92 11.89 -23.23
CA GLU A 344 12.19 11.64 -24.66
C GLU A 344 12.68 10.19 -24.87
N ALA A 345 13.61 9.70 -24.05
CA ALA A 345 14.09 8.33 -24.14
C ALA A 345 13.03 7.28 -23.76
N TRP A 346 12.17 7.60 -22.79
CA TRP A 346 11.04 6.74 -22.41
C TRP A 346 10.01 6.61 -23.54
N GLU A 347 9.63 7.74 -24.15
CA GLU A 347 8.67 7.77 -25.26
C GLU A 347 9.19 6.97 -26.46
N ALA A 348 10.49 7.11 -26.79
CA ALA A 348 11.13 6.31 -27.84
C ALA A 348 11.12 4.80 -27.52
N LEU A 349 11.45 4.40 -26.29
CA LEU A 349 11.38 2.98 -25.87
C LEU A 349 9.96 2.42 -26.00
N VAL A 350 8.95 3.18 -25.57
CA VAL A 350 7.55 2.75 -25.66
C VAL A 350 7.08 2.65 -27.11
N GLU A 351 7.55 3.53 -28.00
CA GLU A 351 7.27 3.48 -29.44
C GLU A 351 7.87 2.22 -30.09
N GLU A 352 9.15 1.96 -29.86
CA GLU A 352 9.84 0.75 -30.35
C GLU A 352 9.16 -0.53 -29.81
N ALA A 353 8.79 -0.55 -28.53
CA ALA A 353 8.09 -1.68 -27.93
C ALA A 353 6.71 -1.95 -28.55
N ARG A 354 6.03 -0.92 -29.07
CA ARG A 354 4.78 -1.09 -29.83
C ARG A 354 5.05 -1.58 -31.26
N SER A 355 6.15 -1.14 -31.88
CA SER A 355 6.50 -1.52 -33.26
C SER A 355 6.82 -3.01 -33.39
N VAL A 356 7.51 -3.59 -32.41
CA VAL A 356 7.82 -5.04 -32.38
C VAL A 356 6.56 -5.91 -32.45
N ARG A 357 5.40 -5.40 -32.00
CA ARG A 357 4.11 -6.07 -32.16
C ARG A 357 3.55 -5.99 -33.57
N GLY A 358 3.73 -4.85 -34.25
CA GLY A 358 3.22 -4.67 -35.62
C GLY A 358 3.80 -5.71 -36.58
N GLU A 359 5.09 -6.02 -36.42
CA GLU A 359 5.80 -7.02 -37.22
C GLU A 359 5.40 -8.46 -36.83
N GLY A 360 5.25 -8.76 -35.53
CA GLY A 360 4.90 -10.11 -35.06
C GLY A 360 3.42 -10.52 -35.22
N ASP A 361 2.50 -9.58 -35.36
CA ASP A 361 1.10 -9.88 -35.71
C ASP A 361 0.96 -10.12 -37.23
N GLU A 362 1.74 -9.42 -38.08
CA GLU A 362 1.80 -9.66 -39.54
C GLU A 362 2.45 -11.02 -39.86
N GLU A 363 3.54 -11.39 -39.20
CA GLU A 363 4.19 -12.71 -39.37
C GLU A 363 3.29 -13.87 -38.90
N LYS A 364 2.49 -13.68 -37.84
CA LYS A 364 1.53 -14.69 -37.37
C LYS A 364 0.33 -14.84 -38.30
N GLU A 365 -0.17 -13.74 -38.88
CA GLU A 365 -1.22 -13.80 -39.90
C GLU A 365 -0.70 -14.49 -41.18
N GLU A 366 0.55 -14.25 -41.58
CA GLU A 366 1.18 -14.94 -42.71
C GLU A 366 1.44 -16.43 -42.45
N GLU A 367 1.88 -16.83 -41.25
CA GLU A 367 2.04 -18.24 -40.85
C GLU A 367 0.69 -18.97 -40.75
N GLU A 368 -0.35 -18.33 -40.21
CA GLU A 368 -1.71 -18.89 -40.16
C GLU A 368 -2.33 -18.98 -41.57
N GLU A 369 -2.07 -18.03 -42.48
CA GLU A 369 -2.51 -18.11 -43.87
C GLU A 369 -1.77 -19.23 -44.65
N MET A 370 -0.47 -19.43 -44.42
CA MET A 370 0.30 -20.53 -45.01
C MET A 370 -0.18 -21.89 -44.49
N GLU A 371 -0.51 -21.99 -43.20
CA GLU A 371 -1.06 -23.20 -42.57
C GLU A 371 -2.51 -23.53 -42.99
N VAL A 372 -3.25 -22.56 -43.55
CA VAL A 372 -4.58 -22.78 -44.13
C VAL A 372 -4.48 -23.15 -45.61
N GLU A 373 -3.54 -22.59 -46.38
CA GLU A 373 -3.29 -22.98 -47.77
C GLU A 373 -2.75 -24.43 -47.89
N ASP A 374 -1.89 -24.89 -46.97
CA ASP A 374 -1.34 -26.25 -46.99
C ASP A 374 -2.33 -27.35 -46.54
N ARG A 375 -3.51 -26.99 -46.02
CA ARG A 375 -4.54 -27.95 -45.54
C ARG A 375 -5.65 -28.24 -46.56
N GLU A 376 -5.68 -27.57 -47.71
CA GLU A 376 -6.73 -27.79 -48.72
C GLU A 376 -6.37 -28.77 -49.85
N ASP A 377 -5.15 -29.34 -49.89
CA ASP A 377 -4.75 -30.29 -50.95
C ASP A 377 -4.09 -31.59 -50.41
N GLU A 378 -4.81 -32.33 -49.57
CA GLU A 378 -4.53 -33.76 -49.35
C GLU A 378 -5.76 -34.64 -49.63
N THR A 379 -5.98 -34.94 -50.91
CA THR A 379 -6.75 -36.12 -51.32
C THR A 379 -5.81 -37.26 -51.75
N MET A 380 -5.67 -38.25 -50.88
CA MET A 380 -5.44 -39.69 -51.10
C MET A 380 -4.91 -40.16 -52.48
N ALA A 381 -3.68 -40.66 -52.52
CA ALA A 381 -3.28 -41.75 -53.43
C ALA A 381 -2.10 -42.58 -52.87
N ASP A 382 -2.33 -43.88 -52.70
CA ASP A 382 -1.36 -44.95 -52.44
C ASP A 382 -0.25 -45.02 -53.51
N VAL A 383 1.03 -45.22 -53.13
CA VAL A 383 1.96 -46.19 -53.76
C VAL A 383 3.04 -46.64 -52.75
N ASP A 384 3.26 -47.95 -52.74
CA ASP A 384 4.25 -48.80 -52.06
C ASP A 384 5.75 -48.39 -52.12
N GLU A 385 6.44 -48.80 -51.03
CA GLU A 385 7.73 -49.53 -50.97
C GLU A 385 9.00 -48.92 -51.59
N VAL A 386 9.91 -48.42 -50.74
CA VAL A 386 11.30 -48.92 -50.66
C VAL A 386 11.96 -48.59 -49.32
N ILE A 387 12.46 -49.64 -48.67
CA ILE A 387 13.48 -49.62 -47.62
C ILE A 387 14.82 -49.35 -48.30
N ASP A 388 15.63 -48.41 -47.78
CA ASP A 388 17.08 -48.57 -47.84
C ASP A 388 17.80 -47.86 -46.68
N GLU A 389 18.98 -48.40 -46.42
CA GLU A 389 19.73 -48.46 -45.17
C GLU A 389 20.44 -47.17 -44.71
N MET A 390 20.69 -47.13 -43.40
CA MET A 390 21.88 -46.60 -42.69
C MET A 390 22.74 -45.54 -43.38
N GLU A 391 22.97 -44.42 -42.68
CA GLU A 391 24.35 -44.06 -42.28
C GLU A 391 24.36 -43.16 -41.04
N THR A 392 25.06 -43.65 -40.02
CA THR A 392 25.45 -42.92 -38.81
C THR A 392 26.71 -42.14 -39.12
N ASP A 393 26.62 -40.82 -39.25
CA ASP A 393 27.79 -39.95 -39.21
C ASP A 393 27.71 -38.97 -38.05
N THR A 394 28.43 -39.34 -36.99
CA THR A 394 28.95 -38.46 -35.96
C THR A 394 29.79 -37.36 -36.60
N ALA A 395 29.26 -36.15 -36.68
CA ALA A 395 30.04 -34.95 -36.97
C ALA A 395 30.43 -34.26 -35.66
N GLU A 396 31.73 -34.27 -35.36
CA GLU A 396 32.37 -33.43 -34.36
C GLU A 396 32.11 -31.93 -34.64
N PRO A 397 32.08 -31.07 -33.60
CA PRO A 397 31.68 -29.68 -33.72
C PRO A 397 32.75 -28.89 -34.48
N THR A 398 32.44 -28.47 -35.70
CA THR A 398 33.27 -27.51 -36.42
C THR A 398 33.11 -26.13 -35.78
N ALA A 399 34.09 -25.80 -34.94
CA ALA A 399 34.38 -24.44 -34.56
C ALA A 399 34.67 -23.63 -35.84
N ASN A 400 33.79 -22.66 -36.13
CA ASN A 400 34.02 -21.39 -36.85
C ASN A 400 32.78 -21.01 -37.67
N ALA A 401 31.73 -20.55 -36.98
CA ALA A 401 30.91 -19.46 -37.51
C ALA A 401 31.32 -18.21 -36.72
N ILE A 402 32.17 -17.38 -37.32
CA ILE A 402 32.34 -16.00 -36.89
C ILE A 402 31.02 -15.34 -37.30
N GLY A 403 30.03 -15.43 -36.41
CA GLY A 403 28.77 -14.71 -36.54
C GLY A 403 29.07 -13.22 -36.61
N GLU A 404 28.29 -12.52 -37.43
CA GLU A 404 28.29 -11.06 -37.56
C GLU A 404 28.38 -10.37 -36.20
N PRO A 405 28.94 -9.15 -36.10
CA PRO A 405 28.91 -8.41 -34.85
C PRO A 405 27.44 -8.23 -34.45
N GLU A 406 26.99 -9.02 -33.49
CA GLU A 406 25.66 -8.89 -32.89
C GLU A 406 25.51 -7.41 -32.53
N THR A 407 24.56 -6.71 -33.15
CA THR A 407 24.23 -5.33 -32.80
C THR A 407 22.95 -5.34 -31.99
N LEU A 408 22.83 -4.43 -31.02
CA LEU A 408 21.57 -4.24 -30.30
C LEU A 408 20.43 -3.96 -31.31
N SER A 409 19.29 -4.62 -31.13
CA SER A 409 18.06 -4.30 -31.87
C SER A 409 17.57 -2.88 -31.55
N SER A 410 16.62 -2.34 -32.32
CA SER A 410 16.12 -0.98 -32.12
C SER A 410 15.54 -0.78 -30.72
N ILE A 411 14.66 -1.69 -30.27
CA ILE A 411 14.09 -1.68 -28.91
C ILE A 411 15.16 -1.81 -27.83
N GLN A 412 16.19 -2.65 -28.05
CA GLN A 412 17.29 -2.79 -27.09
C GLN A 412 18.14 -1.52 -27.00
N LYS A 413 18.39 -0.83 -28.12
CA LYS A 413 19.07 0.47 -28.13
C LYS A 413 18.27 1.52 -27.39
N ALA A 414 16.97 1.64 -27.67
CA ALA A 414 16.08 2.57 -26.96
C ALA A 414 16.01 2.26 -25.46
N CYS A 415 15.99 0.96 -25.10
CA CYS A 415 16.02 0.51 -23.71
C CYS A 415 17.32 0.92 -23.01
N LEU A 416 18.47 0.69 -23.66
CA LEU A 416 19.78 1.13 -23.17
C LEU A 416 19.83 2.65 -22.98
N GLU A 417 19.37 3.42 -23.96
CA GLU A 417 19.34 4.89 -23.90
C GLU A 417 18.50 5.40 -22.73
N PHE A 418 17.33 4.80 -22.47
CA PHE A 418 16.51 5.13 -21.32
C PHE A 418 17.21 4.80 -19.99
N CYS A 419 17.80 3.60 -19.88
CA CYS A 419 18.60 3.22 -18.70
C CYS A 419 19.76 4.20 -18.45
N ILE A 420 20.46 4.64 -19.49
CA ILE A 420 21.53 5.64 -19.38
C ILE A 420 20.97 7.02 -19.01
N ALA A 421 19.82 7.42 -19.54
CA ALA A 421 19.16 8.66 -19.18
C ALA A 421 18.80 8.69 -17.67
N LEU A 422 18.33 7.56 -17.11
CA LEU A 422 18.11 7.40 -15.67
C LEU A 422 19.42 7.53 -14.87
N LEU A 423 20.48 6.84 -15.29
CA LEU A 423 21.79 6.85 -14.60
C LEU A 423 22.52 8.19 -14.69
N SER A 424 22.23 9.01 -15.71
CA SER A 424 22.91 10.28 -15.96
C SER A 424 22.46 11.45 -15.07
N GLN A 425 21.44 11.25 -14.24
CA GLN A 425 20.91 12.31 -13.38
C GLN A 425 21.82 12.57 -12.17
N ALA A 426 22.29 13.81 -12.04
CA ALA A 426 22.96 14.27 -10.84
C ALA A 426 21.97 14.37 -9.67
N ILE A 427 22.18 13.56 -8.64
CA ILE A 427 21.40 13.62 -7.40
C ILE A 427 21.86 14.85 -6.62
N THR A 428 20.96 15.80 -6.39
CA THR A 428 21.27 17.02 -5.64
C THR A 428 20.85 16.91 -4.18
N ARG A 429 20.00 17.81 -3.66
CA ARG A 429 19.61 17.86 -2.25
C ARG A 429 18.46 16.91 -1.88
N LYS A 430 17.70 16.43 -2.87
CA LYS A 430 16.55 15.54 -2.67
C LYS A 430 16.77 14.28 -3.48
N GLU A 431 17.03 13.17 -2.80
CA GLU A 431 17.33 11.88 -3.42
C GLU A 431 16.16 11.38 -4.29
N TYR A 432 14.92 11.62 -3.84
CA TYR A 432 13.68 11.27 -4.53
C TYR A 432 13.30 12.20 -5.71
N ASP A 433 14.14 13.16 -6.06
CA ASP A 433 14.00 13.81 -7.37
C ASP A 433 14.49 12.88 -8.50
N SER A 434 15.20 11.80 -8.18
CA SER A 434 15.63 10.78 -9.13
C SER A 434 14.57 9.69 -9.30
N PRO A 435 13.99 9.52 -10.52
CA PRO A 435 13.04 8.46 -10.80
C PRO A 435 13.60 7.06 -10.53
N LEU A 436 14.91 6.87 -10.73
CA LEU A 436 15.58 5.61 -10.41
C LEU A 436 15.53 5.31 -8.91
N VAL A 437 15.76 6.32 -8.06
CA VAL A 437 15.66 6.17 -6.59
C VAL A 437 14.21 5.88 -6.17
N CYS A 438 13.24 6.52 -6.81
CA CYS A 438 11.81 6.24 -6.60
C CYS A 438 11.46 4.77 -6.89
N ALA A 439 11.87 4.24 -8.05
CA ALA A 439 11.65 2.85 -8.42
C ALA A 439 12.35 1.89 -7.44
N LEU A 440 13.59 2.19 -7.08
CA LEU A 440 14.36 1.41 -6.09
C LEU A 440 13.67 1.37 -4.72
N ALA A 441 13.02 2.44 -4.28
CA ALA A 441 12.26 2.45 -3.04
C ALA A 441 11.08 1.45 -3.06
N VAL A 442 10.38 1.34 -4.19
CA VAL A 442 9.31 0.37 -4.38
C VAL A 442 9.84 -1.07 -4.32
N LEU A 443 11.02 -1.33 -4.90
CA LEU A 443 11.67 -2.64 -4.76
C LEU A 443 12.05 -3.00 -3.32
N GLY A 444 12.03 -2.03 -2.40
CA GLY A 444 12.25 -2.23 -0.96
C GLY A 444 11.01 -2.71 -0.21
N VAL A 445 9.84 -2.69 -0.83
CA VAL A 445 8.57 -3.16 -0.26
C VAL A 445 8.50 -4.70 -0.33
N LYS A 446 7.89 -5.32 0.69
CA LYS A 446 7.49 -6.73 0.72
C LYS A 446 6.07 -6.85 1.30
N GLU A 447 5.47 -8.03 1.21
CA GLU A 447 4.10 -8.33 1.70
C GLU A 447 3.82 -7.70 3.06
N ASN A 448 4.69 -7.98 4.04
CA ASN A 448 4.60 -7.44 5.39
C ASN A 448 5.89 -6.69 5.74
N GLY A 449 5.88 -5.35 5.69
CA GLY A 449 7.02 -4.51 6.08
C GLY A 449 8.04 -4.26 4.95
N TRP A 450 9.32 -4.20 5.29
CA TRP A 450 10.37 -3.75 4.36
C TRP A 450 11.46 -4.80 4.16
N LYS A 451 12.08 -4.82 2.98
CA LYS A 451 13.29 -5.62 2.74
C LYS A 451 14.42 -5.09 3.62
N GLY A 452 14.99 -5.97 4.44
CA GLY A 452 16.06 -5.64 5.36
C GLY A 452 17.45 -5.60 4.71
N ALA A 453 18.48 -5.40 5.53
CA ALA A 453 19.87 -5.33 5.12
C ALA A 453 20.42 -6.64 4.50
N GLU A 454 19.71 -7.76 4.65
CA GLU A 454 20.09 -9.03 4.02
C GLU A 454 19.49 -9.20 2.61
N GLN A 455 18.30 -8.64 2.40
CA GLN A 455 17.51 -8.88 1.17
C GLN A 455 17.69 -7.79 0.12
N TYR A 456 17.92 -6.54 0.55
CA TYR A 456 17.95 -5.41 -0.36
C TYR A 456 19.33 -5.12 -0.99
N PRO A 457 20.47 -5.25 -0.27
CA PRO A 457 21.78 -5.05 -0.90
C PRO A 457 22.08 -5.94 -2.11
N PRO A 458 21.63 -7.21 -2.19
CA PRO A 458 21.70 -7.99 -3.42
C PRO A 458 21.02 -7.32 -4.62
N VAL A 459 19.84 -6.71 -4.42
CA VAL A 459 19.10 -5.94 -5.45
C VAL A 459 19.96 -4.76 -5.93
N LEU A 460 20.50 -3.95 -5.00
CA LEU A 460 21.37 -2.84 -5.36
C LEU A 460 22.65 -3.29 -6.08
N SER A 461 23.25 -4.38 -5.63
CA SER A 461 24.47 -4.94 -6.22
C SER A 461 24.23 -5.36 -7.68
N ALA A 462 23.10 -6.03 -7.93
CA ALA A 462 22.67 -6.41 -9.26
C ALA A 462 22.44 -5.18 -10.15
N VAL A 463 21.67 -4.18 -9.68
CA VAL A 463 21.44 -2.92 -10.40
C VAL A 463 22.76 -2.24 -10.77
N ILE A 464 23.68 -2.09 -9.81
CA ILE A 464 24.98 -1.44 -10.01
C ILE A 464 25.84 -2.22 -10.99
N LYS A 465 25.92 -3.55 -10.87
CA LYS A 465 26.78 -4.37 -11.72
C LYS A 465 26.27 -4.39 -13.17
N VAL A 466 24.97 -4.56 -13.38
CA VAL A 466 24.36 -4.46 -14.73
C VAL A 466 24.52 -3.05 -15.31
N ALA A 467 24.33 -2.00 -14.49
CA ALA A 467 24.55 -0.61 -14.92
C ALA A 467 25.97 -0.37 -15.45
N ARG A 468 26.99 -0.96 -14.81
CA ARG A 468 28.37 -0.83 -15.26
C ARG A 468 28.59 -1.44 -16.65
N PHE A 469 27.97 -2.57 -16.93
CA PHE A 469 28.01 -3.16 -18.27
C PHE A 469 27.31 -2.25 -19.28
N MET A 470 26.09 -1.77 -18.97
CA MET A 470 25.34 -0.86 -19.82
C MET A 470 26.10 0.44 -20.14
N VAL A 471 26.75 1.06 -19.15
CA VAL A 471 27.51 2.31 -19.37
C VAL A 471 28.69 2.08 -20.30
N VAL A 472 29.41 0.96 -20.17
CA VAL A 472 30.50 0.63 -21.09
C VAL A 472 29.94 0.29 -22.47
N GLN A 473 28.79 -0.40 -22.56
CA GLN A 473 28.13 -0.67 -23.83
C GLN A 473 27.69 0.61 -24.53
N GLN A 474 27.09 1.57 -23.81
CA GLN A 474 26.72 2.86 -24.38
C GLN A 474 27.93 3.60 -24.95
N ALA A 475 29.09 3.51 -24.28
CA ALA A 475 30.31 4.11 -24.81
C ALA A 475 30.77 3.44 -26.11
N LEU A 476 30.56 2.13 -26.25
CA LEU A 476 30.82 1.40 -27.50
C LEU A 476 29.89 1.85 -28.63
N GLU A 477 28.59 1.97 -28.36
CA GLU A 477 27.62 2.47 -29.33
C GLU A 477 27.98 3.88 -29.81
N LEU A 478 28.44 4.76 -28.90
CA LEU A 478 28.87 6.11 -29.24
C LEU A 478 30.20 6.17 -30.00
N SER A 479 31.06 5.16 -29.87
CA SER A 479 32.36 5.11 -30.57
C SER A 479 32.27 4.68 -32.03
N GLY A 480 31.11 4.21 -32.49
CA GLY A 480 30.92 3.69 -33.84
C GLY A 480 31.67 2.37 -34.09
N PRO A 481 31.51 1.75 -35.28
CA PRO A 481 32.36 0.64 -35.68
C PRO A 481 33.81 1.12 -35.67
N LEU A 482 34.70 0.35 -35.04
CA LEU A 482 36.14 0.56 -35.20
C LEU A 482 36.46 0.24 -36.66
N ASP A 483 36.50 1.28 -37.51
CA ASP A 483 37.11 1.14 -38.81
C ASP A 483 38.53 0.62 -38.58
N ASN A 484 38.84 -0.51 -39.23
CA ASN A 484 40.16 -1.14 -39.26
C ASN A 484 41.17 -0.22 -39.99
N THR A 485 41.47 0.93 -39.40
CA THR A 485 42.64 1.71 -39.73
C THR A 485 43.47 1.79 -38.47
N ASP A 486 44.51 0.95 -38.45
CA ASP A 486 45.63 1.01 -37.52
C ASP A 486 46.19 2.44 -37.46
N GLU A 487 45.66 3.28 -36.58
CA GLU A 487 46.38 4.42 -36.03
C GLU A 487 45.93 4.60 -34.59
N PHE A 488 46.79 4.14 -33.68
CA PHE A 488 46.63 4.24 -32.23
C PHE A 488 46.68 5.71 -31.83
N ASP A 489 45.57 6.43 -31.99
CA ASP A 489 45.52 7.86 -31.71
C ASP A 489 45.49 8.10 -30.19
N SER A 490 46.59 8.64 -29.69
CA SER A 490 46.82 8.98 -28.29
C SER A 490 45.85 10.03 -27.72
N ASP A 491 44.91 10.53 -28.53
CA ASP A 491 43.99 11.61 -28.21
C ASP A 491 42.66 11.17 -27.55
N VAL A 492 42.38 9.86 -27.47
CA VAL A 492 41.22 9.34 -26.70
C VAL A 492 41.31 9.72 -25.22
N ARG A 493 42.51 9.99 -24.70
CA ARG A 493 42.70 10.41 -23.30
C ARG A 493 42.22 11.84 -23.02
N VAL A 494 42.11 12.70 -24.03
CA VAL A 494 41.79 14.13 -23.86
C VAL A 494 40.28 14.38 -23.86
N ARG A 495 39.51 13.65 -24.68
CA ARG A 495 38.03 13.78 -24.70
C ARG A 495 37.34 13.33 -23.40
N TRP A 496 37.95 12.43 -22.64
CA TRP A 496 37.42 11.99 -21.34
C TRP A 496 37.62 13.00 -20.20
N VAL A 497 38.51 13.99 -20.36
CA VAL A 497 38.79 15.00 -19.32
C VAL A 497 37.83 16.19 -19.42
N ASP A 498 37.46 16.62 -20.63
CA ASP A 498 36.67 17.85 -20.80
C ASP A 498 35.16 17.71 -20.52
N HIS A 499 34.60 16.49 -20.54
CA HIS A 499 33.22 16.27 -20.09
C HIS A 499 33.06 16.29 -18.55
N LYS A 500 34.17 16.35 -17.79
CA LYS A 500 34.14 16.41 -16.31
C LYS A 500 34.01 17.82 -15.73
N CYS A 501 33.85 18.85 -16.54
CA CYS A 501 33.62 20.21 -16.03
C CYS A 501 32.15 20.65 -15.99
N LYS A 502 31.17 19.79 -16.33
CA LYS A 502 29.74 20.16 -16.31
C LYS A 502 28.75 19.07 -15.87
N VAL A 503 29.15 18.08 -15.08
CA VAL A 503 28.21 17.18 -14.38
C VAL A 503 28.58 17.07 -12.91
#